data_AF-A0A401QHW2-F1
#
_entry.id   AF-A0A401QHW2-F1
#
_cell.length_a   1.000
_cell.length_b   1.000
_cell.length_c   1.000
_cell.angle_alpha   90.00
_cell.angle_beta   90.00
_cell.angle_gamma   90.00
#
_symmetry.space_group_name_H-M   'P 1'
#
loop_
_entity.id
_entity.type
_entity.pdbx_description
1 polymer ?
#
loop_
_entity_poly.entity_id
_entity_poly.type
_entity_poly.pdbx_seq_one_letter_code
_entity_poly.pdbx_strand_id
1 'polypeptide(L)'
;LLEWIRQTKPWLENREPEKTMQAMQQKLEDFRDYRRVHKPPKVQEKCQLEINFNTLQTKLRLSNRPAFMPSEGKMVSVRRILHF
;
A
#
# COMPACT_ATOMS: atom_id res chain seq x y z
N LEU A 1 2.84 1.67 -6.45
CA LEU A 1 2.54 1.40 -5.01
C LEU A 1 3.51 2.02 -3.98
N LEU A 2 4.81 1.68 -3.96
CA LEU A 2 5.73 2.10 -2.88
C LEU A 2 5.88 3.61 -2.71
N GLU A 3 5.95 4.35 -3.82
CA GLU A 3 6.02 5.81 -3.81
C GLU A 3 4.78 6.44 -3.16
N TRP A 4 3.59 5.94 -3.50
CA TRP A 4 2.33 6.38 -2.91
C TRP A 4 2.29 6.13 -1.39
N ILE A 5 2.79 4.98 -0.92
CA ILE A 5 2.89 4.69 0.53
C ILE A 5 3.85 5.69 1.19
N ARG A 6 5.00 5.98 0.58
CA ARG A 6 5.98 6.94 1.11
C ARG A 6 5.43 8.36 1.20
N GLN A 7 4.63 8.78 0.22
CA GLN A 7 3.99 10.11 0.21
C GLN A 7 2.83 10.22 1.18
N THR A 8 2.02 9.16 1.32
CA THR A 8 0.80 9.19 2.15
C THR A 8 1.11 9.03 3.64
N LYS A 9 2.21 8.33 3.98
CA LYS A 9 2.57 8.03 5.37
C LYS A 9 2.78 9.29 6.25
N PRO A 10 3.53 10.32 5.84
CA PRO A 10 3.65 11.57 6.61
C PRO A 10 2.31 12.27 6.83
N TRP A 11 1.42 12.24 5.84
CA TRP A 11 0.08 12.84 5.96
C TRP A 11 -0.80 12.11 6.98
N LEU A 12 -0.72 10.76 7.04
CA LEU A 12 -1.43 9.95 8.05
C LEU A 12 -0.83 10.07 9.46
N GLU A 13 0.48 10.28 9.56
CA GLU A 13 1.18 10.46 10.83
C GLU A 13 1.00 11.88 11.39
N ASN A 14 0.64 12.85 10.55
CA ASN A 14 0.35 14.21 10.97
C ASN A 14 -0.98 14.28 11.77
N ARG A 15 -0.85 14.27 13.09
CA ARG A 15 -1.96 14.37 14.06
C ARG A 15 -2.15 15.78 14.62
N GLU A 16 -1.57 16.80 13.98
CA GLU A 16 -1.73 18.17 14.47
C GLU A 16 -3.19 18.64 14.36
N PRO A 17 -3.75 19.24 15.42
CA PRO A 17 -5.09 19.80 15.39
C PRO A 17 -5.14 21.05 14.52
N GLU A 18 -6.21 21.20 13.76
CA GLU A 18 -6.45 22.41 12.98
C GLU A 18 -6.92 23.56 13.88
N LYS A 19 -6.57 24.80 13.51
CA LYS A 19 -6.87 26.00 14.29
C LYS A 19 -8.37 26.35 14.33
N THR A 20 -9.15 25.82 13.41
CA THR A 20 -10.59 26.10 13.28
C THR A 20 -11.40 24.80 13.17
N MET A 21 -12.63 24.82 13.70
CA MET A 21 -13.53 23.66 13.62
C MET A 21 -13.85 23.26 12.18
N GLN A 22 -13.99 24.23 11.27
CA GLN A 22 -14.24 23.97 9.86
C GLN A 22 -13.06 23.27 9.18
N ALA A 23 -11.83 23.69 9.45
CA ALA A 23 -10.63 23.02 8.93
C ALA A 23 -10.49 21.60 9.49
N MET A 24 -10.81 21.40 10.77
CA MET A 24 -10.85 20.07 11.37
C MET A 24 -11.90 19.16 10.69
N GLN A 25 -13.07 19.72 10.36
CA GLN A 25 -14.13 18.97 9.69
C GLN A 25 -13.73 18.57 8.25
N GLN A 26 -13.14 19.50 7.49
CA GLN A 26 -12.59 19.21 6.16
C GLN A 26 -11.52 18.10 6.23
N LYS A 27 -10.59 18.19 7.18
CA LYS A 27 -9.54 17.17 7.39
C LYS A 27 -10.13 15.78 7.67
N LEU A 28 -11.24 15.71 8.42
CA LEU A 28 -11.95 14.45 8.67
C LEU A 28 -12.65 13.91 7.42
N GLU A 29 -13.20 14.78 6.57
CA GLU A 29 -13.80 14.40 5.29
C GLU A 29 -12.74 13.87 4.33
N ASP A 30 -11.62 14.57 4.18
CA ASP A 30 -10.48 14.12 3.38
C ASP A 30 -9.97 12.74 3.85
N PHE A 31 -9.97 12.50 5.17
CA PHE A 31 -9.62 11.20 5.74
C PHE A 31 -10.65 10.09 5.47
N ARG A 32 -11.95 10.44 5.40
CA ARG A 32 -13.01 9.50 5.02
C ARG A 32 -12.90 9.14 3.53
N ASP A 33 -12.69 10.12 2.68
CA ASP A 33 -12.54 9.93 1.24
C ASP A 33 -11.26 9.15 0.89
N TYR A 34 -10.16 9.45 1.59
CA TYR A 34 -8.95 8.64 1.52
C TYR A 34 -9.23 7.16 1.76
N ARG A 35 -9.96 6.82 2.83
CA ARG A 35 -10.27 5.42 3.17
C ARG A 35 -11.26 4.76 2.21
N ARG A 36 -12.22 5.51 1.66
CA ARG A 36 -13.29 4.95 0.81
C ARG A 36 -12.92 4.88 -0.67
N VAL A 37 -12.09 5.80 -1.16
CA VAL A 37 -11.82 5.96 -2.59
C VAL A 37 -10.35 5.71 -2.92
N HIS A 38 -9.42 6.31 -2.17
CA HIS A 38 -8.01 6.29 -2.54
C HIS A 38 -7.26 5.04 -2.05
N LYS A 39 -7.58 4.53 -0.85
CA LYS A 39 -6.95 3.34 -0.25
C LYS A 39 -7.36 2.02 -0.93
N PRO A 40 -8.65 1.76 -1.24
CA PRO A 40 -9.07 0.49 -1.83
C PRO A 40 -8.33 0.07 -3.12
N PRO A 41 -8.14 0.94 -4.15
CA PRO A 41 -7.41 0.56 -5.35
C PRO A 41 -5.94 0.23 -5.08
N LYS A 42 -5.33 0.82 -4.04
CA LYS A 42 -3.93 0.54 -3.66
C LYS A 42 -3.79 -0.80 -2.95
N VAL A 43 -4.80 -1.20 -2.18
CA VAL A 43 -4.90 -2.56 -1.62
C VAL A 43 -5.07 -3.59 -2.75
N GLN A 44 -5.88 -3.29 -3.75
CA GLN A 44 -6.04 -4.16 -4.93
C GLN A 44 -4.74 -4.26 -5.75
N GLU A 45 -4.04 -3.14 -5.99
CA GLU A 45 -2.74 -3.11 -6.66
C GLU A 45 -1.72 -4.00 -5.92
N LYS A 46 -1.72 -3.97 -4.57
CA LYS A 46 -0.89 -4.84 -3.74
C LYS A 46 -1.26 -6.33 -3.89
N CYS A 47 -2.55 -6.66 -3.78
CA CYS A 47 -3.04 -8.03 -3.93
C CYS A 47 -2.66 -8.61 -5.30
N GLN A 48 -2.79 -7.81 -6.36
CA GLN A 48 -2.40 -8.23 -7.71
C GLN A 48 -0.88 -8.51 -7.81
N LEU A 49 -0.04 -7.71 -7.17
CA LEU A 49 1.41 -7.96 -7.12
C LEU A 49 1.74 -9.27 -6.38
N GLU A 50 1.02 -9.57 -5.30
CA GLU A 50 1.14 -10.85 -4.56
C GLU A 50 0.75 -12.04 -5.46
N ILE A 51 -0.36 -11.95 -6.18
CA ILE A 51 -0.82 -12.98 -7.13
C ILE A 51 0.21 -13.19 -8.25
N ASN A 52 0.71 -12.10 -8.84
CA ASN A 52 1.69 -12.16 -9.92
C ASN A 52 2.99 -12.82 -9.47
N PHE A 53 3.47 -12.47 -8.27
CA PHE A 53 4.66 -13.06 -7.68
C PHE A 53 4.48 -14.57 -7.44
N ASN A 54 3.38 -14.99 -6.83
CA ASN A 54 3.08 -16.41 -6.58
C ASN A 54 2.94 -17.21 -7.88
N THR A 55 2.29 -16.61 -8.89
CA THR A 55 2.17 -17.19 -10.23
C THR A 55 3.55 -17.38 -10.86
N LEU A 56 4.41 -16.36 -10.80
CA LEU A 56 5.77 -16.41 -11.33
C LEU A 56 6.61 -17.49 -10.63
N GLN A 57 6.56 -17.56 -9.31
CA GLN A 57 7.28 -18.58 -8.54
C GLN A 57 6.80 -19.99 -8.87
N THR A 58 5.50 -20.19 -9.02
CA THR A 58 4.94 -21.49 -9.40
C THR A 58 5.41 -21.90 -10.79
N LYS A 59 5.39 -20.98 -11.77
CA LYS A 59 5.90 -21.24 -13.13
C LYS A 59 7.39 -21.59 -13.13
N LEU A 60 8.22 -20.83 -12.40
CA LEU A 60 9.66 -21.08 -12.30
C LEU A 60 9.94 -22.46 -11.70
N ARG A 61 9.26 -22.80 -10.60
CA ARG A 61 9.35 -24.12 -9.96
C ARG A 61 8.98 -25.26 -10.92
N LEU A 62 7.88 -25.14 -11.66
CA LEU A 62 7.48 -26.16 -12.64
C LEU A 62 8.48 -26.29 -13.80
N SER A 63 9.17 -25.21 -14.15
CA SER A 63 10.21 -25.21 -15.19
C SER A 63 11.62 -25.58 -14.70
N ASN A 64 11.77 -26.02 -13.44
CA ASN A 64 13.07 -26.25 -12.78
C ASN A 64 14.04 -25.06 -12.85
N ARG A 65 13.50 -23.83 -12.87
CA ARG A 65 14.27 -22.58 -12.84
C ARG A 65 14.34 -22.02 -11.43
N PRO A 66 15.44 -21.34 -11.04
CA PRO A 66 15.56 -20.74 -9.72
C PRO A 66 14.46 -19.71 -9.46
N ALA A 67 14.06 -19.61 -8.20
CA ALA A 67 13.04 -18.68 -7.75
C ALA A 67 13.42 -17.23 -8.06
N PHE A 68 12.45 -16.41 -8.48
CA PHE A 68 12.69 -15.00 -8.71
C PHE A 68 12.83 -14.27 -7.37
N MET A 69 13.93 -13.56 -7.17
CA MET A 69 14.18 -12.69 -6.03
C MET A 69 14.09 -11.22 -6.50
N PRO A 70 13.05 -10.45 -6.08
CA PRO A 70 12.98 -9.03 -6.37
C PRO A 70 14.11 -8.27 -5.66
N SER A 71 14.56 -7.15 -6.24
CA SER A 71 15.56 -6.27 -5.63
C SER A 71 15.16 -5.83 -4.21
N GLU A 72 16.15 -5.62 -3.34
CA GLU A 72 15.95 -5.18 -1.95
C GLU A 72 14.99 -3.97 -1.87
N GLY A 73 14.01 -4.05 -0.97
CA GLY A 73 12.99 -3.01 -0.80
C GLY A 73 11.76 -3.11 -1.72
N LYS A 74 11.76 -4.01 -2.72
CA LYS A 74 10.57 -4.36 -3.53
C LYS A 74 9.97 -5.72 -3.15
N MET A 75 10.46 -6.32 -2.07
CA MET A 75 9.93 -7.59 -1.57
C MET A 75 8.46 -7.44 -1.21
N VAL A 76 7.64 -8.34 -1.77
CA VAL A 76 6.21 -8.40 -1.50
C VAL A 76 6.01 -9.02 -0.12
N SER A 77 6.12 -8.22 0.95
CA SER A 77 5.89 -8.67 2.32
C SER A 77 4.43 -8.41 2.73
N VAL A 78 3.66 -9.49 2.80
CA VAL A 78 2.20 -9.46 3.07
C VAL A 78 1.89 -8.80 4.43
N ARG A 79 2.74 -9.02 5.44
CA ARG A 79 2.49 -8.64 6.85
C ARG A 79 2.70 -7.17 7.18
N ARG A 80 3.58 -6.45 6.49
CA ARG A 80 4.04 -5.12 6.95
C ARG A 80 3.17 -3.96 6.46
N ILE A 81 2.29 -4.20 5.48
CA ILE A 81 1.48 -3.15 4.82
C ILE A 81 -0.01 -3.25 5.17
N LEU A 82 -0.49 -4.37 5.72
CA LEU A 82 -1.88 -4.50 6.20
C LEU A 82 -2.20 -3.60 7.42
N HIS A 83 -1.17 -3.10 8.10
CA HIS A 83 -1.28 -2.14 9.19
C HIS A 83 -1.26 -0.65 8.72
N PHE A 84 -1.15 -0.39 7.41
CA PHE A 84 -1.26 0.95 6.81
C PHE A 84 -2.61 1.13 6.12
#